data_AF-A0A973IAR0-F1
#
_entry.id   AF-A0A973IAR0-F1
#
_cell.length_a   1.000
_cell.length_b   1.000
_cell.length_c   1.000
_cell.angle_alpha   90.00
_cell.angle_beta   90.00
_cell.angle_gamma   90.00
#
_symmetry.space_group_name_H-M   'P 1'
#
loop_
_entity.id
_entity.type
_entity.pdbx_description
1 polymer ?
#
loop_
_entity_poly.entity_id
_entity_poly.type
_entity_poly.pdbx_seq_one_letter_code
_entity_poly.pdbx_strand_id
1 'polypeptide(L)'
;MTLINIQNLGVTLGETLFADLSLTLSKGDRLGLVAANGRGKTTLLGCLAETYDPTTGDITRARGLKIGNVAQYVPEAALDQTLYDLVLSALPPDQADYESWRVDVALDELSVPYAQFHQPLQELSGGWQRTALLAAAWITEPDVLLLDEPTNHLDLQRIGLLQNWLAALPREVAVIVTSHDRAFLDAVTTRTLFLREERSRVFQVPYSQARIALDEADAADERRFANDLNKVKQLRKQAAKLKNVGTNSGSDLLLTKTKQLTERADKIEAAAKPAHSERGAGDIRLTNSGTHAKALITLDELEVTAPDGRLLYRTGKKWITRGDRIVLLGANGTGKTQLIRRIDAALRGEETGVKCAASVVPAYSDQHLSQLDERATPMAAVTEAFDIGDQRARGVLAGAGVSIQMQDTAIGALSGGQRARLAMLILRLQAPNFYLLDEPTNHLDIEGQEALEDELTKHGAACLLVSHDRQFLRNVGNRYWWVQGKKLEEVESPEAFLRQEMDRPPS
;
A
#
# COMPACT_ATOMS: atom_id res chain seq x y z
N MET A 1 -7.18 -2.61 -30.61
CA MET A 1 -5.94 -2.11 -31.25
C MET A 1 -4.90 -1.96 -30.17
N THR A 2 -3.70 -2.49 -30.40
CA THR A 2 -2.57 -2.37 -29.45
C THR A 2 -2.02 -0.95 -29.47
N LEU A 3 -1.85 -0.36 -28.28
CA LEU A 3 -1.26 0.96 -28.08
C LEU A 3 0.21 0.86 -27.68
N ILE A 4 0.53 -0.03 -26.73
CA ILE A 4 1.88 -0.26 -26.24
C ILE A 4 2.14 -1.76 -26.17
N ASN A 5 3.32 -2.18 -26.63
CA ASN A 5 3.79 -3.55 -26.52
C ASN A 5 5.18 -3.57 -25.87
N ILE A 6 5.29 -4.29 -24.76
CA ILE A 6 6.51 -4.46 -23.96
C ILE A 6 7.01 -5.88 -24.19
N GLN A 7 8.30 -6.02 -24.52
CA GLN A 7 8.94 -7.32 -24.73
C GLN A 7 10.21 -7.46 -23.89
N ASN A 8 10.21 -8.45 -23.00
CA ASN A 8 11.34 -8.82 -22.14
C ASN A 8 11.99 -7.63 -21.42
N LEU A 9 11.18 -6.66 -20.99
CA LEU A 9 11.64 -5.45 -20.37
C LEU A 9 12.25 -5.75 -19.00
N GLY A 10 13.40 -5.14 -18.73
CA GLY A 10 14.06 -5.22 -17.44
C GLY A 10 14.72 -3.91 -17.06
N VAL A 11 14.72 -3.61 -15.76
CA VAL A 11 15.36 -2.42 -15.20
C VAL A 11 16.20 -2.79 -13.99
N THR A 12 17.45 -2.35 -13.99
CA THR A 12 18.41 -2.53 -12.90
C THR A 12 18.95 -1.17 -12.46
N LEU A 13 18.74 -0.83 -11.18
CA LEU A 13 19.27 0.38 -10.54
C LEU A 13 20.00 -0.01 -9.25
N GLY A 14 21.27 -0.39 -9.39
CA GLY A 14 22.04 -1.05 -8.31
C GLY A 14 21.61 -2.50 -8.10
N GLU A 15 20.32 -2.73 -7.87
CA GLU A 15 19.66 -4.03 -7.83
C GLU A 15 18.62 -4.16 -8.96
N THR A 16 18.27 -5.39 -9.33
CA THR A 16 17.23 -5.65 -10.33
C THR A 16 15.87 -5.30 -9.75
N LEU A 17 15.16 -4.36 -10.37
CA LEU A 17 13.81 -3.99 -9.95
C LEU A 17 12.78 -4.99 -10.48
N PHE A 18 12.88 -5.29 -11.77
CA PHE A 18 12.10 -6.30 -12.48
C PHE A 18 12.83 -6.73 -13.75
N ALA A 19 12.58 -7.96 -14.18
CA ALA A 19 13.14 -8.54 -15.41
C ALA A 19 12.10 -9.39 -16.16
N ASP A 20 12.37 -9.62 -17.44
CA ASP A 20 11.57 -10.46 -18.35
C ASP A 20 10.09 -10.05 -18.44
N LEU A 21 9.78 -8.76 -18.25
CA LEU A 21 8.41 -8.26 -18.32
C LEU A 21 7.95 -8.19 -19.78
N SER A 22 6.93 -8.97 -20.12
CA SER A 22 6.23 -8.85 -21.40
C SER A 22 4.75 -8.53 -21.15
N LEU A 23 4.27 -7.46 -21.75
CA LEU A 23 2.92 -6.92 -21.53
C LEU A 23 2.43 -6.23 -22.80
N THR A 24 1.15 -6.43 -23.12
CA THR A 24 0.47 -5.69 -24.18
C THR A 24 -0.64 -4.84 -23.56
N LEU A 25 -0.65 -3.56 -23.91
CA LEU A 25 -1.68 -2.58 -23.58
C LEU A 25 -2.45 -2.20 -24.86
N SER A 26 -3.76 -2.36 -24.83
CA SER A 26 -4.69 -2.07 -25.91
C SER A 26 -5.63 -0.91 -25.54
N LYS A 27 -6.27 -0.32 -26.55
CA LYS A 27 -7.35 0.66 -26.34
C LYS A 27 -8.39 0.14 -25.33
N GLY A 28 -8.74 0.99 -24.38
CA GLY A 28 -9.72 0.70 -23.34
C GLY A 28 -9.25 -0.19 -22.19
N ASP A 29 -7.99 -0.66 -22.19
CA ASP A 29 -7.47 -1.43 -21.07
C ASP A 29 -7.51 -0.61 -19.77
N ARG A 30 -7.89 -1.27 -18.68
CA ARG A 30 -7.83 -0.74 -17.31
C ARG A 30 -6.92 -1.64 -16.48
N LEU A 31 -5.65 -1.26 -16.35
CA LEU A 31 -4.60 -2.07 -15.72
C LEU A 31 -4.20 -1.49 -14.35
N GLY A 32 -4.37 -2.27 -13.29
CA GLY A 32 -3.75 -2.01 -12.00
C GLY A 32 -2.31 -2.50 -11.99
N LEU A 33 -1.37 -1.65 -11.58
CA LEU A 33 0.03 -1.99 -11.38
C LEU A 33 0.32 -2.06 -9.88
N VAL A 34 0.56 -3.28 -9.39
CA VAL A 34 0.84 -3.57 -7.98
C VAL A 34 2.26 -4.08 -7.83
N ALA A 35 3.00 -3.51 -6.88
CA ALA A 35 4.32 -3.97 -6.50
C ALA A 35 4.58 -3.57 -5.05
N ALA A 36 5.43 -4.33 -4.37
CA ALA A 36 6.01 -3.91 -3.09
C ALA A 36 6.79 -2.60 -3.25
N ASN A 37 6.98 -1.87 -2.14
CA ASN A 37 7.73 -0.63 -2.16
C ASN A 37 9.16 -0.83 -2.70
N GLY A 38 9.57 0.05 -3.61
CA GLY A 38 10.90 -0.01 -4.23
C GLY A 38 11.05 -1.02 -5.37
N ARG A 39 9.99 -1.74 -5.78
CA ARG A 39 10.03 -2.71 -6.88
C ARG A 39 9.78 -2.13 -8.28
N GLY A 40 9.95 -0.80 -8.44
CA GLY A 40 9.97 -0.16 -9.75
C GLY A 40 8.62 0.24 -10.35
N LYS A 41 7.56 0.46 -9.56
CA LYS A 41 6.25 0.98 -10.04
C LYS A 41 6.41 2.27 -10.85
N THR A 42 6.92 3.31 -10.19
CA THR A 42 7.20 4.62 -10.80
C THR A 42 8.21 4.50 -11.94
N THR A 43 9.19 3.61 -11.81
CA THR A 43 10.20 3.35 -12.85
C THR A 43 9.58 2.76 -14.11
N LEU A 44 8.66 1.79 -13.99
CA LEU A 44 7.94 1.22 -15.13
C LEU A 44 7.05 2.27 -15.80
N LEU A 45 6.32 3.08 -15.01
CA LEU A 45 5.54 4.21 -15.56
C LEU A 45 6.45 5.21 -16.28
N GLY A 46 7.63 5.50 -15.74
CA GLY A 46 8.62 6.35 -16.36
C GLY A 46 9.16 5.78 -17.68
N CYS A 47 9.42 4.47 -17.75
CA CYS A 47 9.78 3.81 -19.00
C CYS A 47 8.67 3.91 -20.05
N LEU A 48 7.40 3.79 -19.63
CA LEU A 48 6.25 3.96 -20.52
C LEU A 48 6.12 5.40 -21.02
N ALA A 49 6.37 6.38 -20.15
CA ALA A 49 6.33 7.81 -20.42
C ALA A 49 7.57 8.38 -21.12
N GLU A 50 8.57 7.55 -21.46
CA GLU A 50 9.84 7.97 -22.08
C GLU A 50 10.70 8.90 -21.20
N THR A 51 10.50 8.89 -19.88
CA THR A 51 11.32 9.63 -18.92
C THR A 51 12.46 8.79 -18.34
N TYR A 52 12.43 7.47 -18.55
CA TYR A 52 13.49 6.54 -18.14
C TYR A 52 13.75 5.47 -19.20
N ASP A 53 15.02 5.15 -19.45
CA ASP A 53 15.39 4.07 -20.36
C ASP A 53 15.43 2.71 -19.64
N PRO A 54 14.89 1.64 -20.25
CA PRO A 54 15.04 0.30 -19.71
C PRO A 54 16.49 -0.21 -19.85
N THR A 55 16.88 -1.12 -18.98
CA THR A 55 18.19 -1.77 -19.05
C THR A 55 18.22 -2.87 -20.10
N THR A 56 17.11 -3.60 -20.26
CA THR A 56 16.94 -4.67 -21.24
C THR A 56 15.54 -4.66 -21.82
N GLY A 57 15.38 -5.27 -23.00
CA GLY A 57 14.10 -5.37 -23.70
C GLY A 57 13.67 -4.07 -24.36
N ASP A 58 12.49 -4.09 -24.98
CA ASP A 58 12.02 -3.02 -25.84
C ASP A 58 10.56 -2.66 -25.57
N ILE A 59 10.23 -1.38 -25.75
CA ILE A 59 8.87 -0.84 -25.70
C ILE A 59 8.52 -0.31 -27.08
N THR A 60 7.52 -0.90 -27.72
CA THR A 60 6.98 -0.43 -29.00
C THR A 60 5.66 0.29 -28.77
N ARG A 61 5.51 1.49 -29.33
CA ARG A 61 4.31 2.34 -29.21
C ARG A 61 3.62 2.50 -30.56
N ALA A 62 2.30 2.68 -30.54
CA ALA A 62 1.55 3.09 -31.71
C ALA A 62 2.02 4.47 -32.19
N ARG A 63 2.03 4.69 -33.51
CA ARG A 63 2.46 5.96 -34.10
C ARG A 63 1.51 7.09 -33.67
N GLY A 64 2.08 8.18 -33.15
CA GLY A 64 1.33 9.35 -32.71
C GLY A 64 0.63 9.20 -31.36
N LEU A 65 0.96 8.15 -30.59
CA LEU A 65 0.40 7.89 -29.28
C LEU A 65 0.65 9.07 -28.33
N LYS A 66 -0.42 9.60 -27.73
CA LYS A 66 -0.33 10.59 -26.66
C LYS A 66 -0.42 9.92 -25.29
N ILE A 67 0.54 10.19 -24.42
CA ILE A 67 0.58 9.64 -23.06
C ILE A 67 0.43 10.79 -22.07
N GLY A 68 -0.62 10.75 -21.25
CA GLY A 68 -0.81 11.65 -20.11
C GLY A 68 -0.25 10.99 -18.86
N ASN A 69 0.73 11.61 -18.22
CA ASN A 69 1.37 11.07 -17.02
C ASN A 69 1.07 11.93 -15.79
N VAL A 70 0.53 11.32 -14.75
CA VAL A 70 0.30 11.94 -13.44
C VAL A 70 1.35 11.40 -12.48
N ALA A 71 2.39 12.20 -12.25
CA ALA A 71 3.49 11.85 -11.36
C ALA A 71 3.06 11.79 -9.89
N GLN A 72 3.77 11.03 -9.07
CA GLN A 72 3.46 10.85 -7.66
C GLN A 72 3.53 12.17 -6.85
N TYR A 73 4.38 13.12 -7.21
CA TYR A 73 4.52 14.39 -6.51
C TYR A 73 4.41 15.57 -7.48
N VAL A 74 3.94 16.71 -6.97
CA VAL A 74 4.00 17.97 -7.72
C VAL A 74 5.48 18.35 -7.88
N PRO A 75 5.96 18.66 -9.09
CA PRO A 75 7.31 19.16 -9.28
C PRO A 75 7.53 20.45 -8.48
N GLU A 76 8.68 20.59 -7.80
CA GLU A 76 8.97 21.78 -6.99
C GLU A 76 8.85 23.09 -7.79
N ALA A 77 9.29 23.07 -9.06
CA ALA A 77 9.19 24.21 -9.97
C ALA A 77 7.75 24.65 -10.31
N ALA A 78 6.74 23.80 -10.03
CA ALA A 78 5.34 24.11 -10.26
C ALA A 78 4.64 24.66 -9.00
N LEU A 79 5.25 24.56 -7.81
CA LEU A 79 4.58 24.87 -6.54
C LEU A 79 4.11 26.33 -6.41
N ASP A 80 4.83 27.26 -7.03
CA ASP A 80 4.49 28.69 -7.07
C ASP A 80 3.44 29.03 -8.14
N GLN A 81 3.14 28.12 -9.07
CA GLN A 81 2.13 28.34 -10.09
C GLN A 81 0.74 28.19 -9.50
N THR A 82 -0.24 28.88 -10.07
CA THR A 82 -1.64 28.62 -9.74
C THR A 82 -2.09 27.28 -10.32
N LEU A 83 -3.14 26.70 -9.75
CA LEU A 83 -3.76 25.49 -10.29
C LEU A 83 -4.13 25.66 -11.76
N TYR A 84 -4.74 26.79 -12.11
CA TYR A 84 -5.11 27.10 -13.49
C TYR A 84 -3.89 27.18 -14.41
N ASP A 85 -2.84 27.89 -13.99
CA ASP A 85 -1.63 28.06 -14.80
C ASP A 85 -0.89 26.75 -15.04
N LEU A 86 -0.87 25.84 -14.05
CA LEU A 86 -0.31 24.51 -14.23
C LEU A 86 -1.04 23.76 -15.36
N VAL A 87 -2.37 23.78 -15.35
CA VAL A 87 -3.17 23.08 -16.37
C VAL A 87 -3.02 23.74 -17.74
N LEU A 88 -3.02 25.08 -17.79
CA LEU A 88 -2.78 25.82 -19.02
C LEU A 88 -1.40 25.52 -19.60
N SER A 89 -0.37 25.38 -18.76
CA SER A 89 1.01 25.10 -19.18
C SER A 89 1.20 23.71 -19.81
N ALA A 90 0.23 22.80 -19.64
CA ALA A 90 0.24 21.50 -20.30
C ALA A 90 -0.15 21.58 -21.78
N LEU A 91 -0.78 22.67 -22.21
CA LEU A 91 -1.05 22.94 -23.62
C LEU A 91 0.21 23.48 -24.32
N PRO A 92 0.38 23.21 -25.63
CA PRO A 92 1.38 23.90 -26.44
C PRO A 92 1.27 25.43 -26.30
N PRO A 93 2.38 26.17 -26.19
CA PRO A 93 2.35 27.62 -25.97
C PRO A 93 1.55 28.39 -27.02
N ASP A 94 1.55 27.91 -28.26
CA ASP A 94 0.76 28.47 -29.35
C ASP A 94 -0.74 28.26 -29.16
N GLN A 95 -1.18 27.19 -28.50
CA GLN A 95 -2.59 26.90 -28.21
C GLN A 95 -3.10 27.59 -26.94
N ALA A 96 -2.24 27.76 -25.93
CA ALA A 96 -2.61 28.30 -24.62
C ALA A 96 -3.33 29.66 -24.71
N ASP A 97 -2.95 30.52 -25.66
CA ASP A 97 -3.52 31.87 -25.82
C ASP A 97 -4.99 31.88 -26.24
N TYR A 98 -5.44 30.90 -27.04
CA TYR A 98 -6.81 30.86 -27.58
C TYR A 98 -7.63 29.65 -27.12
N GLU A 99 -6.99 28.62 -26.54
CA GLU A 99 -7.64 27.43 -26.00
C GLU A 99 -7.73 27.41 -24.48
N SER A 100 -7.52 28.54 -23.82
CA SER A 100 -7.63 28.66 -22.35
C SER A 100 -8.98 28.15 -21.80
N TRP A 101 -10.07 28.27 -22.57
CA TRP A 101 -11.39 27.71 -22.22
C TRP A 101 -11.40 26.19 -21.98
N ARG A 102 -10.44 25.44 -22.56
CA ARG A 102 -10.30 23.99 -22.32
C ARG A 102 -9.84 23.71 -20.89
N VAL A 103 -9.16 24.66 -20.24
CA VAL A 103 -8.79 24.58 -18.83
C VAL A 103 -10.04 24.57 -17.97
N ASP A 104 -10.99 25.48 -18.21
CA ASP A 104 -12.26 25.51 -17.47
C ASP A 104 -13.03 24.19 -17.62
N VAL A 105 -13.08 23.62 -18.83
CA VAL A 105 -13.74 22.32 -19.07
C VAL A 105 -13.05 21.18 -18.32
N ALA A 106 -11.72 21.07 -18.42
CA ALA A 106 -10.97 20.02 -17.73
C ALA A 106 -11.10 20.10 -16.20
N LEU A 107 -11.15 21.33 -15.66
CA LEU A 107 -11.31 21.57 -14.23
C LEU A 107 -12.75 21.31 -13.76
N ASP A 108 -13.76 21.64 -14.57
CA ASP A 108 -15.17 21.33 -14.28
C ASP A 108 -15.44 19.82 -14.30
N GLU A 109 -14.89 19.09 -15.27
CA GLU A 109 -14.99 17.62 -15.35
C GLU A 109 -14.41 16.92 -14.11
N LEU A 110 -13.39 17.52 -13.48
CA LEU A 110 -12.78 17.03 -12.24
C LEU A 110 -13.40 17.67 -10.98
N SER A 111 -14.50 18.42 -11.13
CA SER A 111 -15.23 19.07 -10.04
C SER A 111 -14.35 19.99 -9.18
N VAL A 112 -13.46 20.77 -9.82
CA VAL A 112 -12.64 21.77 -9.15
C VAL A 112 -13.45 23.06 -8.95
N PRO A 113 -13.64 23.56 -7.71
CA PRO A 113 -14.29 24.83 -7.45
C PRO A 113 -13.48 25.99 -8.00
N TYR A 114 -14.17 26.96 -8.58
CA TYR A 114 -13.56 28.17 -9.13
C TYR A 114 -12.64 28.91 -8.12
N ALA A 115 -12.99 28.87 -6.83
CA ALA A 115 -12.17 29.48 -5.76
C ALA A 115 -10.74 28.90 -5.65
N GLN A 116 -10.51 27.69 -6.16
CA GLN A 116 -9.21 27.03 -6.14
C GLN A 116 -8.35 27.34 -7.36
N PHE A 117 -8.93 27.86 -8.45
CA PHE A 117 -8.25 28.03 -9.74
C PHE A 117 -7.01 28.92 -9.62
N HIS A 118 -7.16 30.02 -8.89
CA HIS A 118 -6.13 31.05 -8.76
C HIS A 118 -5.26 30.92 -7.50
N GLN A 119 -5.41 29.83 -6.75
CA GLN A 119 -4.55 29.56 -5.61
C GLN A 119 -3.23 28.93 -6.08
N PRO A 120 -2.08 29.37 -5.54
CA PRO A 120 -0.81 28.68 -5.73
C PRO A 120 -0.89 27.22 -5.28
N LEU A 121 -0.24 26.31 -6.00
CA LEU A 121 -0.25 24.88 -5.67
C LEU A 121 0.25 24.62 -4.24
N GLN A 122 1.24 25.36 -3.75
CA GLN A 122 1.75 25.22 -2.38
C GLN A 122 0.74 25.56 -1.28
N GLU A 123 -0.28 26.39 -1.57
CA GLU A 123 -1.33 26.76 -0.62
C GLU A 123 -2.50 25.76 -0.65
N LEU A 124 -2.59 24.97 -1.71
CA LEU A 124 -3.62 23.96 -1.90
C LEU A 124 -3.37 22.72 -1.05
N SER A 125 -4.46 22.05 -0.66
CA SER A 125 -4.36 20.73 -0.04
C SER A 125 -3.78 19.72 -1.04
N GLY A 126 -3.12 18.66 -0.54
CA GLY A 126 -2.55 17.62 -1.39
C GLY A 126 -3.57 16.99 -2.36
N GLY A 127 -4.84 16.91 -1.98
CA GLY A 127 -5.90 16.44 -2.88
C GLY A 127 -6.23 17.39 -4.02
N TRP A 128 -6.15 18.71 -3.80
CA TRP A 128 -6.29 19.70 -4.88
C TRP A 128 -5.06 19.72 -5.79
N GLN A 129 -3.86 19.64 -5.22
CA GLN A 129 -2.62 19.47 -5.98
C GLN A 129 -2.68 18.25 -6.91
N ARG A 130 -3.16 17.11 -6.40
CA ARG A 130 -3.38 15.90 -7.20
C ARG A 130 -4.38 16.12 -8.33
N THR A 131 -5.47 16.82 -8.04
CA THR A 131 -6.51 17.13 -9.04
C THR A 131 -5.96 18.03 -10.14
N ALA A 132 -5.08 18.98 -9.80
CA ALA A 132 -4.39 19.82 -10.77
C ALA A 132 -3.50 19.01 -11.73
N LEU A 133 -2.74 18.04 -11.20
CA LEU A 133 -1.94 17.14 -12.04
C LEU A 133 -2.80 16.25 -12.95
N LEU A 134 -3.95 15.77 -12.45
CA LEU A 134 -4.92 15.02 -13.25
C LEU A 134 -5.46 15.88 -14.40
N ALA A 135 -5.86 17.12 -14.12
CA ALA A 135 -6.34 18.07 -15.12
C ALA A 135 -5.27 18.37 -16.18
N ALA A 136 -4.03 18.64 -15.75
CA ALA A 136 -2.90 18.91 -16.62
C ALA A 136 -2.56 17.72 -17.54
N ALA A 137 -2.67 16.49 -17.05
CA ALA A 137 -2.50 15.31 -17.90
C ALA A 137 -3.69 15.14 -18.86
N TRP A 138 -4.92 15.39 -18.39
CA TRP A 138 -6.15 15.14 -19.14
C TRP A 138 -6.37 16.12 -20.29
N ILE A 139 -6.06 17.40 -20.10
CA ILE A 139 -6.26 18.45 -21.13
C ILE A 139 -5.46 18.17 -22.42
N THR A 140 -4.43 17.32 -22.36
CA THR A 140 -3.66 16.89 -23.54
C THR A 140 -4.40 15.90 -24.45
N GLU A 141 -5.59 15.44 -24.03
CA GLU A 141 -6.41 14.40 -24.68
C GLU A 141 -5.60 13.12 -24.95
N PRO A 142 -5.11 12.44 -23.89
CA PRO A 142 -4.22 11.30 -24.03
C PRO A 142 -4.94 10.03 -24.49
N ASP A 143 -4.24 9.20 -25.28
CA ASP A 143 -4.68 7.84 -25.61
C ASP A 143 -4.44 6.87 -24.44
N VAL A 144 -3.42 7.16 -23.63
CA VAL A 144 -3.03 6.38 -22.44
C VAL A 144 -2.83 7.32 -21.26
N LEU A 145 -3.52 7.05 -20.16
CA LEU A 145 -3.29 7.69 -18.86
C LEU A 145 -2.43 6.80 -17.98
N LEU A 146 -1.35 7.35 -17.45
CA LEU A 146 -0.49 6.73 -16.44
C LEU A 146 -0.71 7.49 -15.13
N LEU A 147 -1.21 6.80 -14.11
CA LEU A 147 -1.59 7.41 -12.84
C LEU A 147 -0.74 6.81 -11.71
N ASP A 148 0.21 7.58 -11.19
CA ASP A 148 1.07 7.11 -10.10
C ASP A 148 0.50 7.52 -8.73
N GLU A 149 -0.06 6.55 -8.00
CA GLU A 149 -0.68 6.69 -6.68
C GLU A 149 -1.70 7.85 -6.61
N PRO A 150 -2.73 7.87 -7.49
CA PRO A 150 -3.63 9.02 -7.61
C PRO A 150 -4.54 9.17 -6.39
N THR A 151 -4.70 8.13 -5.58
CA THR A 151 -5.50 8.13 -4.34
C THR A 151 -4.77 8.72 -3.14
N ASN A 152 -3.45 8.91 -3.21
CA ASN A 152 -2.69 9.44 -2.08
C ASN A 152 -3.13 10.86 -1.76
N HIS A 153 -3.31 11.12 -0.46
CA HIS A 153 -3.78 12.41 0.09
C HIS A 153 -5.21 12.79 -0.31
N LEU A 154 -5.98 11.88 -0.93
CA LEU A 154 -7.40 12.07 -1.20
C LEU A 154 -8.24 11.58 -0.02
N ASP A 155 -9.27 12.34 0.32
CA ASP A 155 -10.33 11.86 1.20
C ASP A 155 -11.32 10.97 0.43
N LEU A 156 -12.23 10.32 1.17
CA LEU A 156 -13.22 9.40 0.58
C LEU A 156 -14.08 10.07 -0.49
N GLN A 157 -14.45 11.34 -0.31
CA GLN A 157 -15.23 12.08 -1.29
C GLN A 157 -14.46 12.25 -2.61
N ARG A 158 -13.20 12.70 -2.55
CA ARG A 158 -12.36 12.85 -3.75
C ARG A 158 -12.05 11.52 -4.40
N ILE A 159 -11.86 10.46 -3.62
CA ILE A 159 -11.71 9.11 -4.17
C ILE A 159 -12.97 8.75 -4.98
N GLY A 160 -14.17 9.05 -4.48
CA GLY A 160 -15.41 8.86 -5.22
C GLY A 160 -15.50 9.67 -6.51
N LEU A 161 -15.14 10.96 -6.46
CA LEU A 161 -15.09 11.81 -7.66
C LEU A 161 -14.10 11.27 -8.71
N LEU A 162 -12.91 10.85 -8.28
CA LEU A 162 -11.91 10.24 -9.16
C LEU A 162 -12.39 8.92 -9.77
N GLN A 163 -13.07 8.06 -8.99
CA GLN A 163 -13.67 6.83 -9.49
C GLN A 163 -14.72 7.11 -10.57
N ASN A 164 -15.61 8.07 -10.32
CA ASN A 164 -16.65 8.46 -11.26
C ASN A 164 -16.06 9.05 -12.55
N TRP A 165 -15.04 9.90 -12.43
CA TRP A 165 -14.33 10.45 -13.59
C TRP A 165 -13.65 9.36 -14.42
N LEU A 166 -12.91 8.43 -13.78
CA LEU A 166 -12.27 7.30 -14.47
C LEU A 166 -13.27 6.37 -15.18
N ALA A 167 -14.45 6.19 -14.59
CA ALA A 167 -15.54 5.42 -15.17
C ALA A 167 -16.19 6.15 -16.37
N ALA A 168 -16.20 7.49 -16.36
CA ALA A 168 -16.75 8.33 -17.42
C ALA A 168 -15.79 8.55 -18.60
N LEU A 169 -14.50 8.23 -18.44
CA LEU A 169 -13.51 8.36 -19.52
C LEU A 169 -13.95 7.65 -20.82
N PRO A 170 -13.55 8.17 -21.99
CA PRO A 170 -13.83 7.51 -23.26
C PRO A 170 -13.32 6.06 -23.27
N ARG A 171 -14.12 5.15 -23.83
CA ARG A 171 -13.81 3.70 -23.85
C ARG A 171 -12.52 3.35 -24.58
N GLU A 172 -12.00 4.23 -25.42
CA GLU A 172 -10.76 3.99 -26.17
C GLU A 172 -9.49 4.31 -25.37
N VAL A 173 -9.59 5.21 -24.39
CA VAL A 173 -8.46 5.62 -23.54
C VAL A 173 -8.05 4.42 -22.70
N ALA A 174 -6.78 4.04 -22.72
CA ALA A 174 -6.25 3.04 -21.80
C ALA A 174 -5.77 3.73 -20.51
N VAL A 175 -5.88 3.06 -19.36
CA VAL A 175 -5.44 3.57 -18.06
C VAL A 175 -4.55 2.52 -17.41
N ILE A 176 -3.37 2.96 -16.95
CA ILE A 176 -2.54 2.22 -16.01
C ILE A 176 -2.53 3.00 -14.71
N VAL A 177 -2.85 2.34 -13.61
CA VAL A 177 -2.91 2.97 -12.29
C VAL A 177 -2.14 2.17 -11.25
N THR A 178 -1.28 2.85 -10.50
CA THR A 178 -0.70 2.33 -9.27
C THR A 178 -1.50 2.85 -8.09
N SER A 179 -1.78 2.02 -7.10
CA SER A 179 -2.44 2.46 -5.87
C SER A 179 -2.21 1.45 -4.76
N HIS A 180 -2.14 1.95 -3.53
CA HIS A 180 -2.25 1.14 -2.33
C HIS A 180 -3.69 1.00 -1.82
N ASP A 181 -4.67 1.68 -2.41
CA ASP A 181 -6.11 1.49 -2.12
C ASP A 181 -6.65 0.30 -2.94
N ARG A 182 -6.79 -0.83 -2.26
CA ARG A 182 -7.27 -2.10 -2.83
C ARG A 182 -8.69 -1.99 -3.38
N ALA A 183 -9.58 -1.28 -2.66
CA ALA A 183 -10.95 -1.06 -3.09
C ALA A 183 -11.03 -0.11 -4.30
N PHE A 184 -10.08 0.82 -4.42
CA PHE A 184 -9.96 1.67 -5.60
C PHE A 184 -9.51 0.87 -6.82
N LEU A 185 -8.47 0.03 -6.68
CA LEU A 185 -8.03 -0.85 -7.75
C LEU A 185 -9.16 -1.77 -8.24
N ASP A 186 -9.94 -2.37 -7.33
CA ASP A 186 -11.09 -3.19 -7.70
C ASP A 186 -12.17 -2.42 -8.46
N ALA A 187 -12.40 -1.15 -8.12
CA ALA A 187 -13.42 -0.34 -8.74
C ALA A 187 -13.04 0.16 -10.15
N VAL A 188 -11.76 0.46 -10.39
CA VAL A 188 -11.32 1.15 -11.62
C VAL A 188 -10.53 0.28 -12.59
N THR A 189 -10.13 -0.93 -12.18
CA THR A 189 -9.30 -1.84 -13.00
C THR A 189 -10.02 -3.11 -13.38
N THR A 190 -9.63 -3.68 -14.52
CA THR A 190 -10.16 -4.95 -15.05
C THR A 190 -9.08 -6.02 -15.14
N ARG A 191 -7.82 -5.62 -15.01
CA ARG A 191 -6.62 -6.44 -15.09
C ARG A 191 -5.65 -5.98 -14.03
N THR A 192 -4.85 -6.88 -13.49
CA THR A 192 -3.82 -6.55 -12.49
C THR A 192 -2.49 -7.16 -12.88
N LEU A 193 -1.45 -6.33 -12.91
CA LEU A 193 -0.05 -6.71 -13.04
C LEU A 193 0.58 -6.67 -11.65
N PHE A 194 1.08 -7.82 -11.18
CA PHE A 194 1.99 -7.90 -10.05
C PHE A 194 3.43 -7.82 -10.56
N LEU A 195 4.05 -6.67 -10.35
CA LEU A 195 5.44 -6.40 -10.72
C LEU A 195 6.36 -6.95 -9.64
N ARG A 196 7.28 -7.82 -10.06
CA ARG A 196 8.24 -8.53 -9.21
C ARG A 196 9.60 -8.54 -9.90
N GLU A 197 10.65 -8.67 -9.11
CA GLU A 197 12.03 -8.83 -9.58
C GLU A 197 12.14 -9.91 -10.66
N GLU A 198 11.50 -11.05 -10.41
CA GLU A 198 11.32 -12.12 -11.38
C GLU A 198 9.86 -12.57 -11.40
N ARG A 199 9.42 -13.12 -12.55
CA ARG A 199 8.08 -13.69 -12.72
C ARG A 199 6.97 -12.70 -12.37
N SER A 200 7.05 -11.50 -12.93
CA SER A 200 5.91 -10.59 -12.96
C SER A 200 4.72 -11.27 -13.65
N ARG A 201 3.53 -11.17 -13.07
CA ARG A 201 2.33 -11.86 -13.56
C ARG A 201 1.19 -10.89 -13.82
N VAL A 202 0.48 -11.11 -14.92
CA VAL A 202 -0.72 -10.34 -15.29
C VAL A 202 -1.92 -11.25 -15.20
N PHE A 203 -2.96 -10.79 -14.51
CA PHE A 203 -4.24 -11.46 -14.40
C PHE A 203 -5.34 -10.62 -15.05
N GLN A 204 -6.30 -11.28 -15.70
CA GLN A 204 -7.41 -10.66 -16.40
C GLN A 204 -8.63 -10.46 -15.49
N VAL A 205 -8.36 -10.02 -14.27
CA VAL A 205 -9.34 -9.76 -13.22
C VAL A 205 -8.89 -8.56 -12.37
N PRO A 206 -9.80 -7.89 -11.64
CA PRO A 206 -9.44 -6.83 -10.70
C PRO A 206 -8.62 -7.35 -9.51
N TYR A 207 -8.09 -6.41 -8.71
CA TYR A 207 -7.10 -6.66 -7.67
C TYR A 207 -7.42 -7.83 -6.73
N SER A 208 -8.58 -7.83 -6.08
CA SER A 208 -8.90 -8.83 -5.05
C SER A 208 -8.93 -10.25 -5.61
N GLN A 209 -9.47 -10.43 -6.81
CA GLN A 209 -9.48 -11.73 -7.50
C GLN A 209 -8.08 -12.08 -8.03
N ALA A 210 -7.34 -11.09 -8.51
CA ALA A 210 -5.97 -11.27 -8.98
C ALA A 210 -5.04 -11.71 -7.84
N ARG A 211 -5.24 -11.21 -6.62
CA ARG A 211 -4.50 -11.59 -5.41
C ARG A 211 -4.70 -13.07 -5.09
N ILE A 212 -5.94 -13.54 -5.09
CA ILE A 212 -6.25 -14.97 -4.90
C ILE A 212 -5.58 -15.82 -6.00
N ALA A 213 -5.71 -15.40 -7.26
CA ALA A 213 -5.11 -16.11 -8.39
C ALA A 213 -3.57 -16.14 -8.32
N LEU A 214 -2.95 -15.08 -7.78
CA LEU A 214 -1.51 -15.00 -7.54
C LEU A 214 -1.08 -15.99 -6.46
N ASP A 215 -1.80 -16.06 -5.34
CA ASP A 215 -1.48 -16.97 -4.25
C ASP A 215 -1.61 -18.44 -4.69
N GLU A 216 -2.64 -18.78 -5.46
CA GLU A 216 -2.81 -20.10 -6.07
C GLU A 216 -1.67 -20.45 -7.04
N ALA A 217 -1.26 -19.47 -7.85
CA ALA A 217 -0.15 -19.57 -8.78
C ALA A 217 1.18 -19.81 -8.05
N ASP A 218 1.45 -19.06 -6.98
CA ASP A 218 2.67 -19.18 -6.18
C ASP A 218 2.69 -20.52 -5.44
N ALA A 219 1.57 -20.96 -4.86
CA ALA A 219 1.44 -22.29 -4.24
C ALA A 219 1.60 -23.43 -5.27
N ALA A 220 1.20 -23.23 -6.52
CA ALA A 220 1.45 -24.19 -7.60
C ALA A 220 2.94 -24.24 -7.99
N ASP A 221 3.60 -23.09 -8.06
CA ASP A 221 5.05 -22.99 -8.30
C ASP A 221 5.84 -23.66 -7.18
N GLU A 222 5.49 -23.43 -5.92
CA GLU A 222 6.14 -24.05 -4.77
C GLU A 222 6.01 -25.57 -4.80
N ARG A 223 4.82 -26.10 -5.09
CA ARG A 223 4.60 -27.53 -5.25
C ARG A 223 5.43 -28.11 -6.41
N ARG A 224 5.52 -27.40 -7.54
CA ARG A 224 6.36 -27.81 -8.67
C ARG A 224 7.83 -27.85 -8.28
N PHE A 225 8.32 -26.80 -7.63
CA PHE A 225 9.69 -26.72 -7.15
C PHE A 225 10.04 -27.84 -6.16
N ALA A 226 9.16 -28.10 -5.18
CA ALA A 226 9.35 -29.19 -4.22
C ALA A 226 9.39 -30.57 -4.91
N ASN A 227 8.54 -30.79 -5.91
CA ASN A 227 8.52 -32.02 -6.70
C ASN A 227 9.81 -32.19 -7.53
N ASP A 228 10.29 -31.10 -8.15
CA ASP A 228 11.54 -31.11 -8.93
C ASP A 228 12.75 -31.40 -8.03
N LEU A 229 12.83 -30.78 -6.86
CA LEU A 229 13.88 -31.09 -5.87
C LEU A 229 13.83 -32.55 -5.40
N ASN A 230 12.65 -33.09 -5.14
CA ASN A 230 12.49 -34.50 -4.79
C ASN A 230 12.94 -35.42 -5.92
N LYS A 231 12.66 -35.07 -7.18
CA LYS A 231 13.10 -35.81 -8.36
C LYS A 231 14.63 -35.76 -8.54
N VAL A 232 15.25 -34.59 -8.33
CA VAL A 232 16.72 -34.43 -8.32
C VAL A 232 17.34 -35.34 -7.26
N LYS A 233 16.81 -35.34 -6.03
CA LYS A 233 17.28 -36.22 -4.94
C LYS A 233 17.18 -37.70 -5.31
N GLN A 234 16.07 -38.13 -5.93
CA GLN A 234 15.89 -39.51 -6.39
C GLN A 234 16.87 -39.90 -7.49
N LEU A 235 17.05 -39.04 -8.50
CA LEU A 235 18.00 -39.28 -9.60
C LEU A 235 19.44 -39.38 -9.08
N ARG A 236 19.85 -38.49 -8.16
CA ARG A 236 21.18 -38.54 -7.54
C ARG A 236 21.38 -39.80 -6.71
N LYS A 237 20.37 -40.25 -5.96
CA LYS A 237 20.41 -41.52 -5.22
C LYS A 237 20.56 -42.74 -6.15
N GLN A 238 19.83 -42.75 -7.26
CA GLN A 238 19.95 -43.81 -8.28
C GLN A 238 21.33 -43.79 -8.94
N ALA A 239 21.83 -42.62 -9.33
CA ALA A 239 23.16 -42.44 -9.90
C ALA A 239 24.24 -42.93 -8.92
N ALA A 240 24.18 -42.56 -7.63
CA ALA A 240 25.13 -43.03 -6.62
C ALA A 240 25.11 -44.57 -6.47
N LYS A 241 23.92 -45.19 -6.44
CA LYS A 241 23.80 -46.65 -6.38
C LYS A 241 24.40 -47.32 -7.61
N LEU A 242 24.09 -46.82 -8.81
CA LEU A 242 24.63 -47.35 -10.07
C LEU A 242 26.14 -47.13 -10.20
N LYS A 243 26.67 -46.01 -9.70
CA LYS A 243 28.11 -45.74 -9.65
C LYS A 243 28.83 -46.79 -8.81
N ASN A 244 28.35 -47.05 -7.59
CA ASN A 244 28.95 -48.03 -6.70
C ASN A 244 28.93 -49.45 -7.32
N VAL A 245 27.80 -49.85 -7.92
CA VAL A 245 27.68 -51.14 -8.61
C VAL A 245 28.59 -51.19 -9.84
N GLY A 246 28.62 -50.14 -10.65
CA GLY A 246 29.42 -50.04 -11.86
C GLY A 246 30.93 -50.10 -11.59
N THR A 247 31.41 -49.41 -10.56
CA THR A 247 32.81 -49.46 -10.12
C THR A 247 33.19 -50.83 -9.58
N ASN A 248 32.30 -51.49 -8.81
CA ASN A 248 32.57 -52.82 -8.27
C ASN A 248 32.50 -53.94 -9.32
N SER A 249 31.75 -53.75 -10.40
CA SER A 249 31.53 -54.76 -11.46
C SER A 249 32.30 -54.50 -12.75
N GLY A 250 33.01 -53.37 -12.88
CA GLY A 250 33.75 -53.00 -14.09
C GLY A 250 32.86 -52.70 -15.31
N SER A 251 31.61 -52.29 -15.11
CA SER A 251 30.63 -52.10 -16.20
C SER A 251 30.59 -50.66 -16.71
N ASP A 252 31.16 -50.43 -17.89
CA ASP A 252 31.14 -49.13 -18.60
C ASP A 252 29.71 -48.64 -18.91
N LEU A 253 28.78 -49.57 -19.15
CA LEU A 253 27.37 -49.25 -19.40
C LEU A 253 26.73 -48.60 -18.15
N LEU A 254 27.04 -49.09 -16.95
CA LEU A 254 26.51 -48.56 -15.70
C LEU A 254 27.13 -47.20 -15.34
N LEU A 255 28.41 -47.00 -15.66
CA LEU A 255 29.09 -45.71 -15.52
C LEU A 255 28.51 -44.67 -16.48
N THR A 256 28.23 -45.05 -17.73
CA THR A 256 27.58 -44.17 -18.72
C THR A 256 26.17 -43.78 -18.29
N LYS A 257 25.36 -44.75 -17.81
CA LYS A 257 24.02 -44.47 -17.26
C LYS A 257 24.07 -43.58 -16.02
N THR A 258 25.08 -43.74 -15.16
CA THR A 258 25.30 -42.85 -14.01
C THR A 258 25.50 -41.41 -14.49
N LYS A 259 26.39 -41.19 -15.47
CA LYS A 259 26.63 -39.86 -16.04
C LYS A 259 25.35 -39.23 -16.59
N GLN A 260 24.56 -39.99 -17.35
CA GLN A 260 23.27 -39.52 -17.89
C GLN A 260 22.26 -39.13 -16.80
N LEU A 261 22.17 -39.89 -15.71
CA LEU A 261 21.28 -39.57 -14.59
C LEU A 261 21.74 -38.33 -13.82
N THR A 262 23.06 -38.15 -13.66
CA THR A 262 23.64 -36.94 -13.06
C THR A 262 23.36 -35.72 -13.94
N GLU A 263 23.65 -35.77 -15.24
CA GLU A 263 23.35 -34.68 -16.17
C GLU A 263 21.86 -34.32 -16.20
N ARG A 264 20.98 -35.33 -16.12
CA ARG A 264 19.53 -35.09 -16.04
C ARG A 264 19.12 -34.43 -14.72
N ALA A 265 19.74 -34.82 -13.60
CA ALA A 265 19.50 -34.19 -12.32
C ALA A 265 19.97 -32.73 -12.34
N ASP A 266 21.15 -32.45 -12.89
CA ASP A 266 21.72 -31.11 -12.97
C ASP A 266 20.88 -30.19 -13.87
N LYS A 267 20.33 -30.71 -14.98
CA LYS A 267 19.37 -29.94 -15.82
C LYS A 267 18.07 -29.59 -15.09
N ILE A 268 17.52 -30.51 -14.30
CA ILE A 268 16.30 -30.26 -13.52
C ILE A 268 16.60 -29.27 -12.40
N GLU A 269 17.73 -29.40 -11.71
CA GLU A 269 18.15 -28.49 -10.64
C GLU A 269 18.42 -27.08 -11.17
N ALA A 270 19.07 -26.94 -12.33
CA ALA A 270 19.30 -25.64 -12.97
C ALA A 270 18.00 -24.96 -13.47
N ALA A 271 16.99 -25.74 -13.84
CA ALA A 271 15.68 -25.22 -14.26
C ALA A 271 14.74 -24.94 -13.08
N ALA A 272 14.98 -25.56 -11.92
CA ALA A 272 14.16 -25.40 -10.73
C ALA A 272 14.41 -24.03 -10.08
N LYS A 273 13.49 -23.09 -10.28
CA LYS A 273 13.52 -21.80 -9.60
C LYS A 273 12.76 -21.89 -8.28
N PRO A 274 13.32 -21.43 -7.14
CA PRO A 274 12.59 -21.36 -5.88
C PRO A 274 11.29 -20.57 -6.06
N ALA A 275 10.23 -20.85 -5.31
CA ALA A 275 9.03 -20.01 -5.34
C ALA A 275 9.40 -18.57 -4.97
N HIS A 276 8.72 -17.58 -5.55
CA HIS A 276 8.86 -16.20 -5.10
C HIS A 276 8.39 -16.15 -3.64
N SER A 277 9.33 -15.89 -2.73
CA SER A 277 9.06 -15.76 -1.30
C SER A 277 9.47 -14.36 -0.89
N GLU A 278 8.48 -13.50 -0.71
CA GLU A 278 8.68 -12.35 0.15
C GLU A 278 8.62 -12.85 1.59
N ARG A 279 9.65 -12.50 2.37
CA ARG A 279 9.83 -13.02 3.72
C ARG A 279 8.82 -12.35 4.64
N GLY A 280 7.70 -13.03 4.88
CA GLY A 280 6.76 -12.67 5.94
C GLY A 280 7.48 -12.63 7.29
N ALA A 281 7.24 -11.55 8.04
CA ALA A 281 7.82 -11.35 9.36
C ALA A 281 7.47 -12.52 10.29
N GLY A 282 8.46 -12.96 11.07
CA GLY A 282 8.39 -14.15 11.91
C GLY A 282 7.18 -14.20 12.85
N ASP A 283 6.57 -15.38 12.89
CA ASP A 283 5.43 -15.73 13.72
C ASP A 283 5.92 -16.02 15.15
N ILE A 284 5.47 -15.25 16.15
CA ILE A 284 5.73 -15.51 17.57
C ILE A 284 4.38 -15.83 18.23
N ARG A 285 4.23 -17.08 18.67
CA ARG A 285 3.05 -17.56 19.38
C ARG A 285 3.05 -17.09 20.82
N LEU A 286 1.98 -16.41 21.24
CA LEU A 286 1.66 -16.21 22.64
C LEU A 286 0.22 -16.65 22.90
N THR A 287 0.07 -17.49 23.92
CA THR A 287 -1.18 -18.10 24.35
C THR A 287 -2.03 -17.08 25.09
N ASN A 288 -3.26 -16.85 24.63
CA ASN A 288 -4.23 -16.06 25.37
C ASN A 288 -5.17 -16.99 26.15
N SER A 289 -5.19 -16.83 27.48
CA SER A 289 -6.19 -17.43 28.37
C SER A 289 -6.75 -16.34 29.29
N GLY A 290 -8.07 -16.20 29.36
CA GLY A 290 -8.71 -15.38 30.39
C GLY A 290 -10.07 -14.77 30.03
N THR A 291 -11.09 -15.21 30.76
CA THR A 291 -12.55 -15.01 30.66
C THR A 291 -13.07 -13.68 31.25
N HIS A 292 -14.23 -13.24 30.77
CA HIS A 292 -15.15 -12.17 31.24
C HIS A 292 -14.60 -10.72 31.30
N ALA A 293 -15.05 -9.88 30.35
CA ALA A 293 -14.47 -8.58 30.08
C ALA A 293 -14.94 -7.46 31.03
N LYS A 294 -14.01 -6.97 31.88
CA LYS A 294 -14.08 -5.60 32.40
C LYS A 294 -13.79 -4.61 31.27
N ALA A 295 -14.47 -3.47 31.25
CA ALA A 295 -14.18 -2.38 30.31
C ALA A 295 -12.73 -1.89 30.49
N LEU A 296 -12.00 -1.76 29.38
CA LEU A 296 -10.66 -1.19 29.32
C LEU A 296 -10.71 0.33 29.33
N ILE A 297 -11.56 0.91 28.48
CA ILE A 297 -11.79 2.35 28.36
C ILE A 297 -13.27 2.61 28.55
N THR A 298 -13.63 3.61 29.34
CA THR A 298 -15.02 4.08 29.51
C THR A 298 -15.08 5.58 29.28
N LEU A 299 -15.95 6.00 28.36
CA LEU A 299 -16.31 7.38 28.08
C LEU A 299 -17.62 7.68 28.81
N ASP A 300 -17.60 8.68 29.69
CA ASP A 300 -18.77 9.07 30.49
C ASP A 300 -19.26 10.45 30.02
N GLU A 301 -20.02 10.45 28.93
CA GLU A 301 -20.57 11.68 28.32
C GLU A 301 -19.51 12.74 27.99
N LEU A 302 -18.38 12.31 27.45
CA LEU A 302 -17.28 13.18 27.07
C LEU A 302 -17.71 14.21 26.00
N GLU A 303 -17.39 15.48 26.24
CA GLU A 303 -17.48 16.54 25.22
C GLU A 303 -16.17 16.60 24.44
N VAL A 304 -16.25 16.39 23.13
CA VAL A 304 -15.11 16.51 22.22
C VAL A 304 -15.14 17.89 21.58
N THR A 305 -14.10 18.67 21.80
CA THR A 305 -13.95 20.05 21.32
C THR A 305 -12.84 20.18 20.29
N ALA A 306 -12.91 21.22 19.46
CA ALA A 306 -11.81 21.64 18.61
C ALA A 306 -10.74 22.39 19.42
N PRO A 307 -9.52 22.57 18.89
CA PRO A 307 -8.44 23.30 19.57
C PRO A 307 -8.82 24.74 19.97
N ASP A 308 -9.76 25.36 19.25
CA ASP A 308 -10.32 26.68 19.54
C ASP A 308 -11.41 26.68 20.63
N GLY A 309 -11.70 25.52 21.23
CA GLY A 309 -12.72 25.33 22.26
C GLY A 309 -14.14 25.08 21.73
N ARG A 310 -14.37 25.10 20.41
CA ARG A 310 -15.70 24.86 19.84
C ARG A 310 -16.13 23.40 20.06
N LEU A 311 -17.34 23.18 20.59
CA LEU A 311 -17.92 21.84 20.73
C LEU A 311 -18.13 21.18 19.35
N LEU A 312 -17.50 20.02 19.16
CA LEU A 312 -17.65 19.20 17.96
C LEU A 312 -18.79 18.19 18.14
N TYR A 313 -18.73 17.35 19.19
CA TYR A 313 -19.77 16.37 19.50
C TYR A 313 -19.68 15.87 20.95
N ARG A 314 -20.73 15.17 21.39
CA ARG A 314 -20.76 14.44 22.66
C ARG A 314 -20.72 12.94 22.42
N THR A 315 -19.90 12.21 23.17
CA THR A 315 -19.74 10.76 23.00
C THR A 315 -20.92 9.94 23.53
N GLY A 316 -21.68 10.50 24.48
CA GLY A 316 -22.55 9.71 25.34
C GLY A 316 -21.76 8.70 26.19
N LYS A 317 -22.46 7.73 26.78
CA LYS A 317 -21.83 6.63 27.53
C LYS A 317 -21.38 5.54 26.58
N LYS A 318 -20.07 5.31 26.51
CA LYS A 318 -19.45 4.30 25.64
C LYS A 318 -18.37 3.55 26.41
N TRP A 319 -18.10 2.33 26.02
CA TRP A 319 -17.04 1.52 26.61
C TRP A 319 -16.38 0.63 25.56
N ILE A 320 -15.11 0.34 25.81
CA ILE A 320 -14.27 -0.54 25.01
C ILE A 320 -13.84 -1.70 25.91
N THR A 321 -14.02 -2.92 25.44
CA THR A 321 -13.66 -4.17 26.12
C THR A 321 -12.56 -4.90 25.36
N ARG A 322 -12.01 -5.96 25.97
CA ARG A 322 -11.02 -6.82 25.30
C ARG A 322 -11.60 -7.42 24.02
N GLY A 323 -10.86 -7.33 22.92
CA GLY A 323 -11.26 -7.84 21.61
C GLY A 323 -12.15 -6.89 20.79
N ASP A 324 -12.58 -5.76 21.36
CA ASP A 324 -13.28 -4.72 20.58
C ASP A 324 -12.30 -4.04 19.64
N ARG A 325 -12.58 -4.07 18.34
CA ARG A 325 -11.85 -3.36 17.29
C ARG A 325 -12.77 -2.30 16.71
N ILE A 326 -12.78 -1.16 17.39
CA ILE A 326 -13.72 -0.08 17.16
C ILE A 326 -13.17 0.84 16.07
N VAL A 327 -13.95 1.00 15.01
CA VAL A 327 -13.66 1.96 13.95
C VAL A 327 -14.42 3.26 14.22
N LEU A 328 -13.70 4.37 14.27
CA LEU A 328 -14.27 5.71 14.42
C LEU A 328 -14.50 6.35 13.05
N LEU A 329 -15.77 6.41 12.64
CA LEU A 329 -16.25 6.95 11.38
C LEU A 329 -16.68 8.41 11.51
N GLY A 330 -16.47 9.18 10.45
CA GLY A 330 -16.91 10.56 10.35
C GLY A 330 -16.14 11.31 9.26
N ALA A 331 -16.74 12.37 8.73
CA ALA A 331 -16.11 13.22 7.73
C ALA A 331 -14.83 13.90 8.27
N ASN A 332 -14.06 14.55 7.39
CA ASN A 332 -12.92 15.34 7.81
C ASN A 332 -13.35 16.54 8.68
N GLY A 333 -12.57 16.82 9.71
CA GLY A 333 -12.87 17.91 10.66
C GLY A 333 -13.98 17.62 11.69
N THR A 334 -14.55 16.42 11.73
CA THR A 334 -15.58 16.07 12.74
C THR A 334 -15.04 15.87 14.15
N GLY A 335 -13.72 15.78 14.33
CA GLY A 335 -13.06 15.61 15.63
C GLY A 335 -12.65 14.17 15.97
N LYS A 336 -12.42 13.32 14.96
CA LYS A 336 -11.91 11.94 15.15
C LYS A 336 -10.58 11.93 15.93
N THR A 337 -9.58 12.64 15.42
CA THR A 337 -8.27 12.84 16.07
C THR A 337 -8.38 13.49 17.45
N GLN A 338 -9.37 14.37 17.68
CA GLN A 338 -9.56 14.99 18.99
C GLN A 338 -9.99 13.96 20.05
N LEU A 339 -10.90 13.03 19.72
CA LEU A 339 -11.27 11.95 20.64
C LEU A 339 -10.10 11.02 20.91
N ILE A 340 -9.33 10.67 19.88
CA ILE A 340 -8.09 9.90 20.02
C ILE A 340 -7.14 10.58 21.02
N ARG A 341 -6.81 11.86 20.81
CA ARG A 341 -5.93 12.62 21.70
C ARG A 341 -6.44 12.71 23.14
N ARG A 342 -7.75 12.81 23.33
CA ARG A 342 -8.37 12.83 24.68
C ARG A 342 -8.20 11.49 25.39
N ILE A 343 -8.36 10.37 24.67
CA ILE A 343 -8.15 9.03 25.22
C ILE A 343 -6.67 8.81 25.54
N ASP A 344 -5.76 9.22 24.64
CA ASP A 344 -4.32 9.17 24.86
C ASP A 344 -3.88 10.01 26.09
N ALA A 345 -4.36 11.25 26.21
CA ALA A 345 -4.12 12.08 27.39
C ALA A 345 -4.62 11.40 28.68
N ALA A 346 -5.78 10.74 28.65
CA ALA A 346 -6.31 10.01 29.79
C ALA A 346 -5.49 8.76 30.15
N LEU A 347 -4.94 8.07 29.15
CA LEU A 347 -4.02 6.95 29.34
C LEU A 347 -2.71 7.39 30.02
N ARG A 348 -2.30 8.65 29.83
CA ARG A 348 -1.16 9.28 30.53
C ARG A 348 -1.53 9.93 31.87
N GLY A 349 -2.82 9.94 32.24
CA GLY A 349 -3.32 10.55 33.47
C GLY A 349 -3.50 12.08 33.40
N GLU A 350 -3.48 12.67 32.21
CA GLU A 350 -3.60 14.12 31.98
C GLU A 350 -5.07 14.58 31.81
N GLU A 351 -6.01 13.65 31.65
CA GLU A 351 -7.42 13.90 31.37
C GLU A 351 -8.32 13.05 32.29
N THR A 352 -9.42 13.62 32.79
CA THR A 352 -10.31 12.96 33.77
C THR A 352 -11.66 12.55 33.21
N GLY A 353 -12.06 13.04 32.04
CA GLY A 353 -13.33 12.68 31.38
C GLY A 353 -13.37 11.27 30.79
N VAL A 354 -12.26 10.54 30.81
CA VAL A 354 -12.14 9.17 30.32
C VAL A 354 -11.56 8.29 31.42
N LYS A 355 -12.24 7.17 31.71
CA LYS A 355 -11.78 6.21 32.72
C LYS A 355 -11.03 5.07 32.03
N CYS A 356 -9.77 4.90 32.39
CA CYS A 356 -8.89 3.84 31.90
C CYS A 356 -8.69 2.79 32.99
N ALA A 357 -8.85 1.51 32.66
CA ALA A 357 -8.55 0.43 33.60
C ALA A 357 -7.04 0.32 33.83
N ALA A 358 -6.62 0.04 35.07
CA ALA A 358 -5.20 -0.12 35.42
C ALA A 358 -4.50 -1.28 34.68
N SER A 359 -5.26 -2.20 34.08
CA SER A 359 -4.72 -3.29 33.26
C SER A 359 -4.40 -2.87 31.82
N VAL A 360 -4.71 -1.64 31.40
CA VAL A 360 -4.45 -1.17 30.04
C VAL A 360 -2.96 -0.94 29.84
N VAL A 361 -2.41 -1.57 28.81
CA VAL A 361 -1.08 -1.31 28.27
C VAL A 361 -1.31 -0.70 26.89
N PRO A 362 -1.30 0.65 26.79
CA PRO A 362 -1.65 1.33 25.57
C PRO A 362 -0.48 1.37 24.59
N ALA A 363 -0.81 1.38 23.31
CA ALA A 363 0.09 1.78 22.24
C ALA A 363 -0.62 2.78 21.33
N TYR A 364 0.07 3.87 21.00
CA TYR A 364 -0.46 4.97 20.21
C TYR A 364 0.37 5.14 18.94
N SER A 365 -0.32 5.22 17.80
CA SER A 365 0.27 5.61 16.51
C SER A 365 -0.59 6.67 15.89
N ASP A 366 0.03 7.79 15.53
CA ASP A 366 -0.63 8.88 14.83
C ASP A 366 -0.13 9.01 13.39
N GLN A 367 -0.80 9.87 12.62
CA GLN A 367 -0.47 10.09 11.21
C GLN A 367 0.97 10.60 10.99
N HIS A 368 1.56 11.27 11.99
CA HIS A 368 2.91 11.82 11.91
C HIS A 368 3.99 10.84 12.40
N LEU A 369 3.60 9.64 12.86
CA LEU A 369 4.48 8.66 13.49
C LEU A 369 5.31 9.26 14.64
N SER A 370 4.66 10.10 15.44
CA SER A 370 5.26 10.88 16.55
C SER A 370 5.93 10.02 17.63
N GLN A 371 5.64 8.71 17.67
CA GLN A 371 6.33 7.75 18.52
C GLN A 371 7.79 7.49 18.12
N LEU A 372 8.22 7.90 16.92
CA LEU A 372 9.58 7.75 16.44
C LEU A 372 10.40 9.02 16.70
N ASP A 373 11.55 8.88 17.34
CA ASP A 373 12.55 9.95 17.37
C ASP A 373 13.32 9.96 16.04
N GLU A 374 13.09 10.97 15.21
CA GLU A 374 13.73 11.11 13.89
C GLU A 374 15.26 11.19 13.95
N ARG A 375 15.83 11.57 15.11
CA ARG A 375 17.27 11.68 15.30
C ARG A 375 17.91 10.36 15.71
N ALA A 376 17.15 9.45 16.31
CA ALA A 376 17.63 8.14 16.70
C ALA A 376 17.86 7.25 15.46
N THR A 377 18.61 6.17 15.63
CA THR A 377 18.73 5.12 14.61
C THR A 377 17.70 4.02 14.86
N PRO A 378 17.25 3.28 13.84
CA PRO A 378 16.37 2.12 14.05
C PRO A 378 16.94 1.10 15.03
N MET A 379 18.26 0.91 15.03
CA MET A 379 18.93 0.05 16.01
C MET A 379 18.72 0.59 17.42
N ALA A 380 19.08 1.85 17.68
CA ALA A 380 18.93 2.48 18.99
C ALA A 380 17.48 2.46 19.46
N ALA A 381 16.52 2.81 18.58
CA ALA A 381 15.10 2.80 18.90
C ALA A 381 14.59 1.42 19.35
N VAL A 382 15.19 0.33 18.88
CA VAL A 382 14.83 -1.03 19.27
C VAL A 382 15.64 -1.50 20.50
N THR A 383 16.95 -1.30 20.53
CA THR A 383 17.82 -1.82 21.60
C THR A 383 17.75 -1.01 22.89
N GLU A 384 17.44 0.29 22.82
CA GLU A 384 17.29 1.13 24.01
C GLU A 384 15.91 0.98 24.65
N ALA A 385 14.87 0.76 23.84
CA ALA A 385 13.49 0.62 24.32
C ALA A 385 13.14 -0.81 24.76
N PHE A 386 13.81 -1.82 24.21
CA PHE A 386 13.50 -3.23 24.45
C PHE A 386 14.76 -4.01 24.82
N ASP A 387 14.64 -4.95 25.77
CA ASP A 387 15.72 -5.87 26.13
C ASP A 387 15.87 -6.98 25.07
N ILE A 388 16.34 -6.57 23.88
CA ILE A 388 16.54 -7.40 22.71
C ILE A 388 17.98 -7.26 22.27
N GLY A 389 18.78 -8.31 22.44
CA GLY A 389 20.20 -8.27 22.06
C GLY A 389 20.40 -7.94 20.57
N ASP A 390 21.49 -7.25 20.25
CA ASP A 390 21.80 -6.68 18.92
C ASP A 390 21.54 -7.63 17.75
N GLN A 391 21.94 -8.89 17.85
CA GLN A 391 21.76 -9.86 16.77
C GLN A 391 20.27 -10.09 16.45
N ARG A 392 19.43 -10.12 17.49
CA ARG A 392 17.99 -10.28 17.33
C ARG A 392 17.35 -8.99 16.86
N ALA A 393 17.82 -7.83 17.36
CA ALA A 393 17.40 -6.50 16.89
C ALA A 393 17.62 -6.34 15.38
N ARG A 394 18.82 -6.68 14.89
CA ARG A 394 19.15 -6.70 13.45
C ARG A 394 18.19 -7.56 12.64
N GLY A 395 17.84 -8.74 13.17
CA GLY A 395 16.94 -9.68 12.52
C GLY A 395 15.51 -9.15 12.41
N VAL A 396 14.96 -8.57 13.48
CA VAL A 396 13.59 -8.02 13.46
C VAL A 396 13.49 -6.75 12.61
N LEU A 397 14.52 -5.90 12.63
CA LEU A 397 14.61 -4.72 11.77
C LEU A 397 14.68 -5.11 10.29
N ALA A 398 15.52 -6.09 9.95
CA ALA A 398 15.59 -6.61 8.59
C ALA A 398 14.24 -7.22 8.16
N GLY A 399 13.56 -7.92 9.06
CA GLY A 399 12.20 -8.45 8.83
C GLY A 399 11.14 -7.36 8.61
N ALA A 400 11.32 -6.17 9.19
CA ALA A 400 10.48 -5.00 8.96
C ALA A 400 10.88 -4.20 7.70
N GLY A 401 11.80 -4.68 6.88
CA GLY A 401 12.28 -4.00 5.67
C GLY A 401 13.31 -2.89 5.93
N VAL A 402 13.89 -2.82 7.13
CA VAL A 402 15.01 -1.92 7.46
C VAL A 402 16.32 -2.68 7.22
N SER A 403 16.93 -2.44 6.06
CA SER A 403 18.19 -3.10 5.66
C SER A 403 19.33 -2.82 6.63
N ILE A 404 20.36 -3.67 6.66
CA ILE A 404 21.51 -3.53 7.57
C ILE A 404 22.13 -2.13 7.50
N GLN A 405 22.28 -1.58 6.29
CA GLN A 405 22.84 -0.24 6.09
C GLN A 405 21.98 0.85 6.73
N MET A 406 20.65 0.69 6.69
CA MET A 406 19.68 1.65 7.22
C MET A 406 19.54 1.59 8.74
N GLN A 407 19.92 0.47 9.37
CA GLN A 407 19.74 0.27 10.81
C GLN A 407 20.55 1.25 11.67
N ASP A 408 21.66 1.77 11.12
CA ASP A 408 22.53 2.75 11.76
C ASP A 408 22.36 4.17 11.19
N THR A 409 21.40 4.38 10.28
CA THR A 409 21.04 5.72 9.78
C THR A 409 19.96 6.37 10.62
N ALA A 410 19.89 7.70 10.61
CA ALA A 410 18.83 8.43 11.31
C ALA A 410 17.45 8.05 10.77
N ILE A 411 16.48 7.87 11.66
CA ILE A 411 15.10 7.51 11.29
C ILE A 411 14.48 8.54 10.34
N GLY A 412 14.81 9.82 10.50
CA GLY A 412 14.35 10.89 9.60
C GLY A 412 14.80 10.75 8.14
N ALA A 413 15.85 9.97 7.86
CA ALA A 413 16.31 9.69 6.50
C ALA A 413 15.57 8.53 5.82
N LEU A 414 14.76 7.79 6.58
CA LEU A 414 13.97 6.67 6.04
C LEU A 414 12.76 7.18 5.25
N SER A 415 12.38 6.43 4.22
CA SER A 415 11.12 6.69 3.50
C SER A 415 9.91 6.59 4.43
N GLY A 416 8.80 7.26 4.09
CA GLY A 416 7.56 7.19 4.87
C GLY A 416 7.10 5.75 5.15
N GLY A 417 7.18 4.85 4.16
CA GLY A 417 6.79 3.45 4.34
C GLY A 417 7.77 2.63 5.19
N GLN A 418 9.06 2.98 5.20
CA GLN A 418 10.03 2.38 6.13
C GLN A 418 9.80 2.87 7.57
N ARG A 419 9.53 4.18 7.75
CA ARG A 419 9.16 4.74 9.06
C ARG A 419 7.88 4.09 9.58
N ALA A 420 6.86 3.95 8.74
CA ALA A 420 5.61 3.28 9.12
C ALA A 420 5.85 1.82 9.53
N ARG A 421 6.65 1.05 8.78
CA ARG A 421 7.02 -0.33 9.16
C ARG A 421 7.82 -0.41 10.46
N LEU A 422 8.75 0.52 10.69
CA LEU A 422 9.50 0.61 11.94
C LEU A 422 8.58 0.96 13.12
N ALA A 423 7.67 1.92 12.94
CA ALA A 423 6.66 2.26 13.92
C ALA A 423 5.80 1.03 14.29
N MET A 424 5.32 0.29 13.29
CA MET A 424 4.55 -0.94 13.54
C MET A 424 5.38 -2.00 14.27
N LEU A 425 6.65 -2.17 13.92
CA LEU A 425 7.56 -3.07 14.64
C LEU A 425 7.70 -2.68 16.12
N ILE A 426 7.91 -1.40 16.40
CA ILE A 426 8.05 -0.89 17.78
C ILE A 426 6.76 -1.13 18.56
N LEU A 427 5.59 -0.84 17.98
CA LEU A 427 4.29 -1.11 18.62
C LEU A 427 4.13 -2.61 18.91
N ARG A 428 4.54 -3.49 17.99
CA ARG A 428 4.50 -4.94 18.20
C ARG A 428 5.42 -5.39 19.33
N LEU A 429 6.63 -4.83 19.42
CA LEU A 429 7.59 -5.15 20.48
C LEU A 429 7.12 -4.71 21.87
N GLN A 430 6.28 -3.67 21.96
CA GLN A 430 5.65 -3.24 23.23
C GLN A 430 4.66 -4.27 23.78
N ALA A 431 4.16 -5.20 22.96
CA ALA A 431 3.11 -6.16 23.29
C ALA A 431 1.89 -5.52 24.00
N PRO A 432 1.30 -4.44 23.45
CA PRO A 432 0.20 -3.72 24.07
C PRO A 432 -1.10 -4.54 24.01
N ASN A 433 -2.02 -4.25 24.93
CA ASN A 433 -3.35 -4.86 24.95
C ASN A 433 -4.47 -3.91 24.53
N PHE A 434 -4.13 -2.64 24.27
CA PHE A 434 -5.02 -1.64 23.71
C PHE A 434 -4.27 -0.77 22.69
N TYR A 435 -4.75 -0.73 21.46
CA TYR A 435 -4.17 0.09 20.38
C TYR A 435 -5.05 1.30 20.10
N LEU A 436 -4.40 2.45 19.95
CA LEU A 436 -5.02 3.69 19.55
C LEU A 436 -4.35 4.15 18.24
N LEU A 437 -5.06 4.05 17.13
CA LEU A 437 -4.48 4.18 15.80
C LEU A 437 -5.19 5.28 15.00
N ASP A 438 -4.47 6.34 14.64
CA ASP A 438 -4.99 7.41 13.76
C ASP A 438 -4.33 7.33 12.39
N GLU A 439 -5.09 6.88 11.39
CA GLU A 439 -4.67 6.63 10.01
C GLU A 439 -3.45 5.69 9.88
N PRO A 440 -3.47 4.48 10.50
CA PRO A 440 -2.29 3.62 10.57
C PRO A 440 -1.91 2.99 9.22
N THR A 441 -2.81 3.01 8.25
CA THR A 441 -2.60 2.52 6.88
C THR A 441 -1.89 3.52 5.99
N ASN A 442 -1.77 4.79 6.43
CA ASN A 442 -1.06 5.79 5.66
C ASN A 442 0.41 5.41 5.52
N HIS A 443 0.94 5.60 4.32
CA HIS A 443 2.33 5.27 3.94
C HIS A 443 2.69 3.77 3.96
N LEU A 444 1.79 2.87 4.35
CA LEU A 444 1.98 1.43 4.19
C LEU A 444 1.68 1.00 2.76
N ASP A 445 2.51 0.10 2.25
CA ASP A 445 2.14 -0.67 1.06
C ASP A 445 1.07 -1.71 1.39
N ILE A 446 0.55 -2.35 0.35
CA ILE A 446 -0.51 -3.36 0.47
C ILE A 446 -0.09 -4.49 1.42
N GLU A 447 1.16 -4.95 1.34
CA GLU A 447 1.69 -5.98 2.24
C GLU A 447 1.80 -5.50 3.68
N GLY A 448 2.27 -4.27 3.90
CA GLY A 448 2.28 -3.65 5.22
C GLY A 448 0.88 -3.49 5.81
N GLN A 449 -0.11 -3.14 4.99
CA GLN A 449 -1.52 -3.09 5.39
C GLN A 449 -2.04 -4.48 5.78
N GLU A 450 -1.84 -5.49 4.92
CA GLU A 450 -2.23 -6.89 5.18
C GLU A 450 -1.58 -7.42 6.48
N ALA A 451 -0.30 -7.12 6.70
CA ALA A 451 0.41 -7.52 7.92
C ALA A 451 -0.17 -6.86 9.19
N LEU A 452 -0.55 -5.57 9.11
CA LEU A 452 -1.19 -4.87 10.20
C LEU A 452 -2.60 -5.43 10.49
N GLU A 453 -3.38 -5.72 9.44
CA GLU A 453 -4.70 -6.36 9.59
C GLU A 453 -4.59 -7.70 10.32
N ASP A 454 -3.62 -8.53 9.91
CA ASP A 454 -3.34 -9.82 10.53
C ASP A 454 -2.96 -9.69 12.00
N GLU A 455 -2.08 -8.75 12.34
CA GLU A 455 -1.66 -8.50 13.73
C GLU A 455 -2.86 -8.10 14.60
N LEU A 456 -3.69 -7.15 14.14
CA LEU A 456 -4.85 -6.66 14.90
C LEU A 456 -5.94 -7.73 15.07
N THR A 457 -6.12 -8.60 14.08
CA THR A 457 -7.17 -9.64 14.10
C THR A 457 -6.74 -10.90 14.85
N LYS A 458 -5.51 -11.41 14.65
CA LYS A 458 -5.03 -12.66 15.27
C LYS A 458 -4.82 -12.54 16.77
N HIS A 459 -4.38 -11.39 17.27
CA HIS A 459 -4.04 -11.22 18.68
C HIS A 459 -5.24 -10.90 19.58
N GLY A 460 -6.44 -10.71 19.02
CA GLY A 460 -7.64 -10.34 19.79
C GLY A 460 -7.45 -9.03 20.56
N ALA A 461 -6.57 -8.16 20.04
CA ALA A 461 -6.26 -6.88 20.65
C ALA A 461 -7.50 -6.00 20.66
N ALA A 462 -7.66 -5.21 21.72
CA ALA A 462 -8.65 -4.14 21.72
C ALA A 462 -8.04 -2.93 20.99
N CYS A 463 -8.81 -2.26 20.14
CA CYS A 463 -8.35 -1.04 19.51
C CYS A 463 -9.47 -0.02 19.27
N LEU A 464 -9.09 1.25 19.22
CA LEU A 464 -9.85 2.33 18.62
C LEU A 464 -9.03 2.86 17.44
N LEU A 465 -9.59 2.75 16.24
CA LEU A 465 -8.88 3.11 15.01
C LEU A 465 -9.67 4.09 14.14
N VAL A 466 -8.94 4.95 13.43
CA VAL A 466 -9.42 5.82 12.36
C VAL A 466 -8.63 5.47 11.11
N SER A 467 -9.29 5.28 9.97
CA SER A 467 -8.62 5.04 8.69
C SER A 467 -9.56 5.41 7.54
N HIS A 468 -8.98 5.87 6.43
CA HIS A 468 -9.68 6.00 5.15
C HIS A 468 -9.60 4.75 4.26
N ASP A 469 -8.82 3.72 4.62
CA ASP A 469 -8.73 2.47 3.86
C ASP A 469 -9.99 1.61 4.06
N ARG A 470 -10.85 1.61 3.05
CA ARG A 470 -12.14 0.91 3.03
C ARG A 470 -12.00 -0.59 3.31
N GLN A 471 -10.96 -1.23 2.80
CA GLN A 471 -10.77 -2.66 2.99
C GLN A 471 -10.27 -2.96 4.40
N PHE A 472 -9.34 -2.14 4.91
CA PHE A 472 -8.86 -2.21 6.29
C PHE A 472 -10.01 -2.07 7.30
N LEU A 473 -10.90 -1.09 7.09
CA LEU A 473 -12.07 -0.89 7.97
C LEU A 473 -13.00 -2.11 8.03
N ARG A 474 -13.17 -2.80 6.89
CA ARG A 474 -14.03 -3.99 6.79
C ARG A 474 -13.37 -5.22 7.40
N ASN A 475 -12.06 -5.38 7.19
CA ASN A 475 -11.31 -6.56 7.63
C ASN A 475 -11.03 -6.53 9.15
N VAL A 476 -10.70 -5.35 9.69
CA VAL A 476 -10.29 -5.20 11.09
C VAL A 476 -11.46 -4.90 12.01
N GLY A 477 -12.36 -4.00 11.59
CA GLY A 477 -13.45 -3.50 12.43
C GLY A 477 -14.46 -4.58 12.82
N ASN A 478 -14.90 -4.57 14.08
CA ASN A 478 -16.04 -5.37 14.53
C ASN A 478 -17.12 -4.55 15.27
N ARG A 479 -16.84 -3.28 15.55
CA ARG A 479 -17.77 -2.28 16.08
C ARG A 479 -17.48 -0.95 15.39
N TYR A 480 -18.51 -0.14 15.16
CA TYR A 480 -18.37 1.10 14.41
C TYR A 480 -19.03 2.25 15.19
N TRP A 481 -18.25 3.29 15.47
CA TRP A 481 -18.74 4.51 16.08
C TRP A 481 -18.73 5.62 15.05
N TRP A 482 -19.89 6.19 14.75
CA TRP A 482 -20.05 7.23 13.75
C TRP A 482 -20.39 8.57 14.40
N VAL A 483 -19.56 9.58 14.13
CA VAL A 483 -19.85 10.97 14.48
C VAL A 483 -20.87 11.54 13.50
N GLN A 484 -22.12 11.68 13.95
CA GLN A 484 -23.21 12.28 13.17
C GLN A 484 -24.04 13.23 14.04
N GLY A 485 -24.42 14.40 13.50
CA GLY A 485 -25.33 15.32 14.18
C GLY A 485 -24.84 15.81 15.56
N LYS A 486 -23.52 16.03 15.71
CA LYS A 486 -22.85 16.36 16.99
C LYS A 486 -22.99 15.28 18.09
N LYS A 487 -23.23 14.03 17.71
CA LYS A 487 -23.27 12.86 18.59
C LYS A 487 -22.37 11.75 18.06
N LEU A 488 -21.92 10.86 18.95
CA LEU A 488 -21.25 9.62 18.60
C LEU A 488 -22.23 8.45 18.71
N GLU A 489 -22.66 7.92 17.58
CA GLU A 489 -23.63 6.82 17.51
C GLU A 489 -22.92 5.51 17.16
N GLU A 490 -23.45 4.38 17.60
CA GLU A 490 -22.89 3.07 17.22
C GLU A 490 -23.74 2.48 16.11
N VAL A 491 -23.08 2.00 15.07
CA VAL A 491 -23.71 1.48 13.85
C VAL A 491 -23.21 0.07 13.56
N GLU A 492 -24.00 -0.68 12.79
CA GLU A 492 -23.73 -2.09 12.51
C GLU A 492 -22.57 -2.31 11.53
N SER A 493 -22.36 -1.36 10.62
CA SER A 493 -21.36 -1.47 9.55
C SER A 493 -20.87 -0.10 9.07
N PRO A 494 -19.71 -0.02 8.38
CA PRO A 494 -19.19 1.23 7.84
C PRO A 494 -19.85 1.62 6.52
N GLU A 495 -20.66 0.75 5.90
CA GLU A 495 -21.12 0.89 4.51
C GLU A 495 -21.99 2.13 4.28
N ALA A 496 -22.86 2.48 5.23
CA ALA A 496 -23.69 3.67 5.12
C ALA A 496 -22.84 4.95 5.10
N PHE A 497 -21.84 5.02 5.97
CA PHE A 497 -20.87 6.12 6.01
C PHE A 497 -20.02 6.16 4.74
N LEU A 498 -19.46 5.03 4.32
CA LEU A 498 -18.63 4.95 3.11
C LEU A 498 -19.40 5.39 1.87
N ARG A 499 -20.63 4.91 1.68
CA ARG A 499 -21.49 5.33 0.57
C ARG A 499 -21.77 6.82 0.63
N GLN A 500 -22.16 7.34 1.81
CA GLN A 500 -22.46 8.75 1.97
C GLN A 500 -21.27 9.65 1.62
N GLU A 501 -20.06 9.32 2.06
CA GLU A 501 -18.88 10.15 1.77
C GLU A 501 -18.41 9.99 0.33
N MET A 502 -18.46 8.78 -0.24
CA MET A 502 -18.07 8.51 -1.64
C MET A 502 -19.00 9.20 -2.65
N ASP A 503 -20.31 9.23 -2.36
CA ASP A 503 -21.32 9.82 -3.24
C ASP A 503 -21.59 11.31 -2.91
N ARG A 504 -20.79 11.89 -2.01
CA ARG A 504 -20.98 13.26 -1.56
C ARG A 504 -20.70 14.24 -2.71
N PRO A 505 -21.65 15.11 -3.09
CA PRO A 505 -21.44 16.06 -4.16
C PRO A 505 -20.35 17.07 -3.78
N PRO A 506 -19.55 17.53 -4.75
CA PRO A 506 -18.52 18.56 -4.51
C PRO A 506 -19.17 19.79 -3.86
N SER A 507 -18.51 20.32 -2.83
CA SER A 507 -19.00 21.42 -1.99
C SER A 507 -18.72 22.79 -2.59
#